data_AF-A0A8T4VM87-F1
#
_entry.id   AF-A0A8T4VM87-F1
#
_cell.length_a   1.000
_cell.length_b   1.000
_cell.length_c   1.000
_cell.angle_alpha   90.00
_cell.angle_beta   90.00
_cell.angle_gamma   90.00
#
_symmetry.space_group_name_H-M   'P 1'
#
loop_
_entity.id
_entity.type
_entity.pdbx_description
1 polymer ?
#
loop_
_entity_poly.entity_id
_entity_poly.type
_entity_poly.pdbx_seq_one_letter_code
_entity_poly.pdbx_strand_id
1 'polypeptide(L)'
;MDLKQEKIATLHEFNVGKNQLMKTVSDCVVERPVSVVMPMLYKEINGDALGTIKKGLDKCTYLREIIIPLAAKDEKEFTHVKRFFSDLKVPHLIMWCNGPKIERLLEGLQAEGIDLLKYRGKG
;
A
#
# COMPACT_ATOMS: atom_id res chain seq x y z
N MET A 1 15.53 -7.97 -15.02
CA MET A 1 15.83 -6.81 -14.17
C MET A 1 16.37 -7.38 -12.87
N ASP A 2 17.69 -7.46 -12.74
CA ASP A 2 18.33 -7.97 -11.53
C ASP A 2 18.13 -6.94 -10.41
N LEU A 3 17.22 -7.25 -9.48
CA LEU A 3 17.20 -6.58 -8.19
C LEU A 3 18.46 -7.03 -7.44
N LYS A 4 19.53 -6.24 -7.50
CA LYS A 4 20.64 -6.34 -6.55
C LYS A 4 20.09 -6.03 -5.17
N GLN A 5 19.64 -7.07 -4.48
CA GLN A 5 19.26 -7.00 -3.09
C GLN A 5 20.56 -6.96 -2.28
N GLU A 6 21.04 -5.75 -1.97
CA GLU A 6 22.13 -5.57 -1.00
C GLU A 6 21.74 -6.14 0.37
N LYS A 7 22.71 -6.26 1.29
CA LYS A 7 22.49 -6.81 2.65
C LYS A 7 21.22 -6.22 3.25
N ILE A 8 20.16 -7.03 3.32
CA ILE A 8 18.99 -6.73 4.12
C ILE A 8 19.50 -6.73 5.55
N ALA A 9 19.53 -5.57 6.21
CA ALA A 9 19.72 -5.53 7.65
C ALA A 9 18.59 -6.35 8.27
N THR A 10 18.87 -7.61 8.58
CA THR A 10 17.92 -8.44 9.30
C THR A 10 17.79 -7.82 10.69
N LEU A 11 16.58 -7.77 11.23
CA LEU A 11 16.27 -7.14 12.53
C LEU A 11 17.15 -7.66 13.69
N HIS A 12 17.92 -8.73 13.47
CA HIS A 12 18.85 -9.38 14.38
C HIS A 12 20.08 -8.55 14.77
N GLU A 13 20.43 -7.47 14.05
CA GLU A 13 21.63 -6.67 14.36
C GLU A 13 21.39 -5.46 15.29
N PHE A 14 20.15 -5.20 15.72
CA PHE A 14 19.90 -3.96 16.47
C PHE A 14 20.43 -3.98 17.90
N ASN A 15 20.72 -5.12 18.54
CA ASN A 15 21.09 -5.19 19.98
C ASN A 15 20.18 -4.33 20.90
N VAL A 16 18.96 -4.01 20.46
CA VAL A 16 17.99 -3.19 21.17
C VAL A 16 16.79 -4.06 21.50
N GLY A 17 16.36 -4.04 22.77
CA GLY A 17 15.17 -4.74 23.20
C GLY A 17 13.90 -4.23 22.51
N LYS A 18 12.96 -5.14 22.22
CA LYS A 18 11.69 -4.82 21.52
C LYS A 18 10.98 -3.58 22.06
N ASN A 19 10.86 -3.45 23.38
CA ASN A 19 10.15 -2.32 24.00
C ASN A 19 10.85 -0.99 23.73
N GLN A 20 12.18 -0.99 23.80
CA GLN A 20 12.98 0.19 23.51
C GLN A 20 12.86 0.57 22.03
N LEU A 21 12.92 -0.40 21.13
CA LEU A 21 12.74 -0.17 19.69
C LEU A 21 11.35 0.41 19.40
N MET A 22 10.30 -0.20 19.96
CA MET A 22 8.92 0.29 19.76
C MET A 22 8.73 1.70 20.31
N LYS A 23 9.32 2.02 21.46
CA LYS A 23 9.32 3.38 22.00
C LYS A 23 10.00 4.36 21.05
N THR A 24 11.21 4.03 20.57
CA THR A 24 11.92 4.88 19.61
C THR A 24 11.09 5.11 18.33
N VAL A 25 10.46 4.06 17.78
CA VAL A 25 9.58 4.20 16.62
C VAL A 25 8.41 5.13 16.94
N SER A 26 7.72 4.92 18.07
CA SER A 26 6.61 5.77 18.51
C SER A 26 7.01 7.23 18.70
N ASP A 27 8.20 7.51 19.24
CA ASP A 27 8.70 8.87 19.42
C ASP A 27 9.03 9.51 18.05
N CYS A 28 9.64 8.75 17.13
CA CYS A 28 9.98 9.25 15.79
C CYS A 28 8.76 9.58 14.93
N VAL A 29 7.67 8.81 15.02
CA VAL A 29 6.49 9.03 14.17
C VAL A 29 5.71 10.30 14.50
N VAL A 30 5.96 10.91 15.66
CA VAL A 30 5.40 12.23 16.01
C VAL A 30 5.92 13.31 15.08
N GLU A 31 7.23 13.30 14.80
CA GLU A 31 7.87 14.27 13.90
C GLU A 31 7.85 13.82 12.43
N ARG A 32 7.93 12.51 12.20
CA ARG A 32 8.03 11.90 10.87
C ARG A 32 6.97 10.83 10.72
N PRO A 33 5.70 11.18 10.45
CA PRO A 33 4.66 10.19 10.49
C PRO A 33 4.76 9.24 9.29
N VAL A 34 4.55 7.96 9.58
CA VAL A 34 4.84 6.86 8.66
C VAL A 34 3.55 6.38 8.01
N SER A 35 3.58 6.23 6.68
CA SER A 35 2.50 5.65 5.89
C SER A 35 2.98 4.35 5.25
N VAL A 36 2.11 3.36 5.13
CA VAL A 36 2.40 2.13 4.39
C VAL A 36 1.72 2.18 3.03
N VAL A 37 2.48 1.91 1.96
CA VAL A 37 1.92 1.67 0.64
C VAL A 37 1.77 0.16 0.45
N MET A 38 0.55 -0.30 0.23
CA MET A 38 0.22 -1.71 0.03
C MET A 38 -0.42 -1.90 -1.36
N PRO A 39 0.39 -2.01 -2.43
CA PRO A 39 -0.13 -2.25 -3.77
C PRO A 39 -0.71 -3.65 -3.90
N MET A 40 -1.91 -3.76 -4.47
CA MET A 40 -2.55 -5.06 -4.71
C MET A 40 -3.41 -5.09 -5.97
N LEU A 41 -3.58 -6.30 -6.50
CA LEU A 41 -4.53 -6.66 -7.54
C LEU A 41 -5.84 -7.12 -6.90
N TYR A 42 -6.98 -6.88 -7.54
CA TYR A 42 -8.27 -7.37 -7.05
C TYR A 42 -8.27 -8.88 -6.75
N LYS A 43 -7.60 -9.68 -7.58
CA LYS A 43 -7.52 -11.15 -7.42
C LYS A 43 -6.98 -11.61 -6.06
N GLU A 44 -6.23 -10.76 -5.36
CA GLU A 44 -5.63 -11.05 -4.06
C GLU A 44 -6.63 -10.93 -2.91
N ILE A 45 -7.82 -10.35 -3.14
CA ILE A 45 -8.84 -10.15 -2.10
C ILE A 45 -9.36 -11.46 -1.49
N ASN A 46 -9.36 -12.54 -2.28
CA ASN A 46 -9.83 -13.86 -1.85
C ASN A 46 -8.74 -14.69 -1.15
N GLY A 47 -7.52 -14.15 -1.01
CA GLY A 47 -6.41 -14.86 -0.38
C GLY A 47 -6.44 -14.73 1.15
N ASP A 48 -6.23 -15.85 1.85
CA ASP A 48 -6.18 -15.91 3.32
C ASP A 48 -5.15 -14.95 3.94
N ALA A 49 -4.08 -14.65 3.19
CA ALA A 49 -3.02 -13.75 3.61
C ALA A 49 -3.53 -12.32 3.89
N LEU A 50 -4.48 -11.81 3.11
CA LEU A 50 -4.89 -10.40 3.20
C LEU A 50 -5.64 -10.11 4.51
N GLY A 51 -6.46 -11.06 4.97
CA GLY A 51 -7.09 -10.98 6.29
C GLY A 51 -6.07 -10.99 7.43
N THR A 52 -4.98 -11.74 7.28
CA THR A 52 -3.88 -11.78 8.26
C THR A 52 -3.09 -10.47 8.28
N ILE A 53 -2.79 -9.91 7.11
CA ILE A 53 -2.11 -8.62 6.96
C ILE A 53 -2.94 -7.51 7.63
N LYS A 54 -4.25 -7.44 7.33
CA LYS A 54 -5.17 -6.47 7.94
C LYS A 54 -5.16 -6.52 9.48
N LYS A 55 -5.22 -7.73 10.05
CA LYS A 55 -5.09 -7.93 11.52
C LYS A 55 -3.73 -7.50 12.07
N GLY A 56 -2.68 -7.60 11.27
CA GLY A 56 -1.34 -7.11 11.63
C GLY A 56 -1.27 -5.58 11.63
N LEU A 57 -1.83 -4.96 10.58
CA LEU A 57 -1.88 -3.50 10.42
C LEU A 57 -2.65 -2.83 11.57
N ASP A 58 -3.75 -3.41 12.03
CA ASP A 58 -4.51 -2.92 13.19
C ASP A 58 -3.72 -2.93 14.52
N LYS A 59 -2.61 -3.67 14.59
CA LYS A 59 -1.72 -3.70 15.76
C LYS A 59 -0.60 -2.66 15.69
N CYS A 60 -0.41 -2.03 14.53
CA CYS A 60 0.67 -1.06 14.31
C CYS A 60 0.23 0.33 14.81
N THR A 61 0.63 0.68 16.03
CA THR A 61 0.29 1.96 16.68
C THR A 61 1.06 3.17 16.14
N TYR A 62 2.02 2.94 15.23
CA TYR A 62 2.89 3.97 14.67
C TYR A 62 2.53 4.36 13.23
N LEU A 63 1.54 3.69 12.61
CA LEU A 63 1.11 4.03 11.26
C LEU A 63 0.11 5.19 11.29
N ARG A 64 0.41 6.25 10.53
CA ARG A 64 -0.51 7.35 10.30
C ARG A 64 -1.65 6.91 9.37
N GLU A 65 -1.30 6.24 8.28
CA GLU A 65 -2.27 5.80 7.28
C GLU A 65 -1.73 4.64 6.43
N ILE A 66 -2.63 4.02 5.68
CA ILE A 66 -2.32 3.00 4.67
C ILE A 66 -2.87 3.46 3.32
N ILE A 67 -2.00 3.48 2.31
CA ILE A 67 -2.36 3.79 0.94
C ILE A 67 -2.41 2.46 0.17
N ILE A 68 -3.54 2.17 -0.46
CA ILE A 68 -3.80 0.93 -1.19
C ILE A 68 -4.00 1.26 -2.67
N PRO A 69 -2.90 1.30 -3.47
CA PRO A 69 -3.00 1.28 -4.92
C PRO A 69 -3.63 -0.03 -5.38
N LEU A 70 -4.80 0.06 -6.02
CA LEU A 70 -5.57 -1.08 -6.48
C LEU A 70 -5.66 -1.07 -8.00
N ALA A 71 -5.37 -2.23 -8.60
CA ALA A 71 -5.82 -2.53 -9.95
C ALA A 71 -7.10 -3.40 -9.90
N ALA A 72 -8.17 -2.90 -10.50
CA ALA A 72 -9.49 -3.54 -10.58
C ALA A 72 -10.10 -3.33 -11.96
N LYS A 73 -10.91 -4.28 -12.43
CA LYS A 73 -11.49 -4.26 -13.77
C LYS A 73 -12.72 -3.35 -13.87
N ASP A 74 -13.50 -3.27 -12.80
CA ASP A 74 -14.75 -2.53 -12.79
C ASP A 74 -15.08 -1.96 -11.40
N GLU A 75 -16.15 -1.17 -11.36
CA GLU A 75 -16.60 -0.50 -10.14
C GLU A 75 -17.09 -1.48 -9.07
N LYS A 76 -17.57 -2.67 -9.48
CA LYS A 76 -18.01 -3.71 -8.54
C LYS A 76 -16.82 -4.28 -7.79
N GLU A 77 -15.73 -4.59 -8.49
CA GLU A 77 -14.46 -5.03 -7.89
C GLU A 77 -13.91 -3.95 -6.95
N PHE A 78 -13.88 -2.68 -7.37
CA PHE A 78 -13.43 -1.58 -6.51
C PHE A 78 -14.29 -1.42 -5.25
N THR A 79 -15.63 -1.48 -5.40
CA THR A 79 -16.56 -1.38 -4.28
C THR A 79 -16.41 -2.55 -3.31
N HIS A 80 -16.16 -3.76 -3.83
CA HIS A 80 -15.91 -4.93 -2.99
C HIS A 80 -14.64 -4.75 -2.14
N VAL A 81 -13.55 -4.26 -2.73
CA VAL A 81 -12.30 -3.97 -2.00
C VAL A 81 -12.53 -2.89 -0.93
N LYS A 82 -13.26 -1.83 -1.25
CA LYS A 82 -13.64 -0.81 -0.26
C LYS A 82 -14.38 -1.39 0.94
N ARG A 83 -15.33 -2.32 0.70
CA ARG A 83 -16.06 -3.00 1.78
C ARG A 83 -15.15 -3.92 2.58
N PHE A 84 -14.22 -4.62 1.94
CA PHE A 84 -13.29 -5.52 2.63
C PHE A 84 -12.39 -4.80 3.64
N PHE A 85 -11.96 -3.57 3.34
CA PHE A 85 -11.11 -2.76 4.21
C PHE A 85 -11.89 -1.84 5.18
N SER A 86 -13.22 -1.78 5.11
CA SER A 86 -13.99 -0.76 5.84
C SER A 86 -13.90 -0.83 7.37
N ASP A 87 -13.58 -1.99 7.91
CA ASP A 87 -13.39 -2.27 9.35
C ASP A 87 -11.92 -2.22 9.77
N LEU A 88 -10.99 -1.87 8.87
CA LEU A 88 -9.60 -1.57 9.23
C LEU A 88 -9.57 -0.30 10.09
N LYS A 89 -8.96 -0.38 11.27
CA LYS A 89 -8.95 0.72 12.25
C LYS A 89 -8.00 1.84 11.87
N VAL A 90 -6.88 1.48 11.25
CA VAL A 90 -5.90 2.44 10.74
C VAL A 90 -6.52 3.20 9.57
N PRO A 91 -6.43 4.55 9.53
CA PRO A 91 -6.90 5.34 8.41
C PRO A 91 -6.32 4.82 7.09
N HIS A 92 -7.13 4.73 6.05
CA HIS A 92 -6.67 4.19 4.78
C HIS A 92 -7.32 4.87 3.57
N LEU A 93 -6.55 4.93 2.49
CA LEU A 93 -6.95 5.45 1.20
C LEU A 93 -6.81 4.35 0.15
N ILE A 94 -7.91 4.01 -0.52
CA ILE A 94 -7.89 3.06 -1.64
C ILE A 94 -7.92 3.85 -2.95
N MET A 95 -6.89 3.68 -3.77
CA MET A 95 -6.73 4.37 -5.04
C MET A 95 -6.94 3.39 -6.19
N TRP A 96 -7.99 3.57 -6.98
CA TRP A 96 -8.21 2.75 -8.18
C TRP A 96 -7.32 3.27 -9.33
N CYS A 97 -6.16 2.64 -9.50
CA CYS A 97 -5.09 3.12 -10.37
C CYS A 97 -5.37 2.96 -11.87
N ASN A 98 -6.17 1.97 -12.25
CA ASN A 98 -6.63 1.76 -13.63
C ASN A 98 -8.13 2.04 -13.77
N GLY A 99 -8.66 2.98 -12.98
CA GLY A 99 -10.06 3.36 -13.06
C GLY A 99 -10.33 4.31 -14.23
N PRO A 100 -11.59 4.43 -14.70
CA PRO A 100 -11.94 5.24 -15.87
C PRO A 100 -11.55 6.71 -15.80
N LYS A 101 -11.39 7.28 -14.59
CA LYS A 101 -10.93 8.65 -14.40
C LYS A 101 -9.42 8.79 -14.61
N ILE A 102 -8.65 7.80 -14.15
CA ILE A 102 -7.19 7.79 -14.32
C ILE A 102 -6.85 7.47 -15.78
N GLU A 103 -7.51 6.49 -16.39
CA GLU A 103 -7.31 6.16 -17.80
C GLU A 103 -7.53 7.37 -18.71
N ARG A 104 -8.68 8.06 -18.56
CA ARG A 104 -8.96 9.29 -19.32
C ARG A 104 -7.94 10.39 -19.10
N LEU A 105 -7.42 10.54 -17.88
CA LEU A 105 -6.36 11.52 -17.60
C LEU A 105 -5.07 11.15 -18.34
N LEU A 106 -4.66 9.88 -18.29
CA LEU A 106 -3.44 9.40 -18.93
C LEU A 106 -3.54 9.46 -20.46
N GLU A 107 -4.70 9.14 -21.03
CA GLU A 107 -4.98 9.29 -22.46
C GLU A 107 -4.91 10.77 -22.89
N GLY A 108 -5.47 11.68 -22.08
CA GLY A 108 -5.35 13.13 -22.33
C GLY A 108 -3.90 13.61 -22.33
N LEU A 109 -3.09 13.16 -21.36
CA LEU A 109 -1.66 13.48 -21.31
C LEU A 109 -0.90 12.92 -22.52
N GLN A 110 -1.25 11.71 -22.97
CA GLN A 110 -0.66 11.11 -24.16
C GLN A 110 -0.94 11.94 -25.42
N ALA A 111 -2.17 12.46 -25.57
CA ALA A 111 -2.54 13.32 -26.69
C ALA A 111 -1.74 14.64 -26.71
N GLU A 112 -1.34 15.15 -25.54
CA GLU A 112 -0.48 16.33 -25.37
C GLU A 112 1.03 16.00 -25.48
N GLY A 113 1.39 14.77 -25.85
CA GLY A 113 2.78 14.34 -26.04
C GLY A 113 3.49 13.79 -24.80
N ILE A 114 2.78 13.63 -23.67
CA ILE A 114 3.30 13.04 -22.43
C ILE A 114 2.79 11.59 -22.31
N ASP A 115 3.53 10.64 -22.90
CA ASP A 115 3.15 9.22 -22.86
C ASP A 115 3.62 8.52 -21.58
N LEU A 116 2.68 8.39 -20.62
CA LEU A 116 2.84 7.62 -19.39
C LEU A 116 2.24 6.20 -19.49
N LEU A 117 1.41 5.92 -20.50
CA LEU A 117 0.71 4.63 -20.64
C LEU A 117 1.66 3.47 -20.97
N LYS A 118 2.86 3.78 -21.47
CA LYS A 118 3.95 2.82 -21.66
C LYS A 118 4.49 2.21 -20.36
N TYR A 119 4.25 2.84 -19.20
CA TYR A 119 4.68 2.35 -17.90
C TYR A 119 3.51 1.69 -17.17
N ARG A 120 3.44 0.35 -17.20
CA ARG A 120 2.43 -0.41 -16.45
C ARG A 120 3.02 -1.00 -15.17
N GLY A 121 2.19 -1.02 -14.12
CA GLY A 121 2.52 -1.57 -12.81
C GLY A 121 2.33 -3.09 -12.75
N LYS A 122 2.01 -3.60 -11.56
CA LYS A 122 1.58 -5.00 -11.42
C LYS A 122 0.20 -5.14 -12.07
N GLY A 123 0.14 -5.65 -13.29
CA GLY A 123 -1.09 -5.82 -14.09
C GLY A 123 -1.27 -4.73 -15.14
#